data_AF-A0A8J3FM55-F1
#
_entry.id   AF-A0A8J3FM55-F1
#
_cell.length_a   1.000
_cell.length_b   1.000
_cell.length_c   1.000
_cell.angle_alpha   90.00
_cell.angle_beta   90.00
_cell.angle_gamma   90.00
#
_symmetry.space_group_name_H-M   'P 1'
#
loop_
_entity.id
_entity.type
_entity.pdbx_description
1 polymer ?
#
loop_
_entity_poly.entity_id
_entity_poly.type
_entity_poly.pdbx_seq_one_letter_code
_entity_poly.pdbx_strand_id
1 'polypeptide(L)'
;MVNPVKVPDMDMLRRLICGGLSDAGWPEPAWLETTPEDPGRGMAAQAREDGAEVVFACGGDGTVMACVTALAGSDVAMAVLPAGTGNLLAANLGLATDAATGVQVALEGGRKRIDVGMVDDRCFAVMAGMGFDAQMLEGTSEAAKKRIGWLAYLGGAIKYLRDRPMRVRIVVDDGPPMPRRPRTVIVGNVGRLQGGVRLLQDAEPDDGKLDVAVLSPNSLGHWARLGWAVIRRRKRVPLMETFSAERVEIISNRVQPRQLDGDLIDPGKRLKIQVRPRALLLCVPQPAGDPDLAYDSESARRAAEKIRARAGQL
;
A
#
# COMPACT_ATOMS: atom_id res chain seq x y z
N MET A 1 3.98 1.38 -17.82
CA MET A 1 5.25 1.03 -17.15
C MET A 1 5.19 -0.43 -16.72
N VAL A 2 6.27 -1.19 -16.92
CA VAL A 2 6.27 -2.64 -16.64
C VAL A 2 7.57 -3.13 -16.04
N ASN A 3 7.47 -3.97 -15.01
CA ASN A 3 8.62 -4.71 -14.48
C ASN A 3 8.73 -6.07 -15.19
N PRO A 4 9.68 -6.24 -16.13
CA PRO A 4 9.77 -7.46 -16.95
C PRO A 4 10.17 -8.69 -16.13
N VAL A 5 10.78 -8.51 -14.96
CA VAL A 5 11.14 -9.62 -14.05
C VAL A 5 9.93 -10.14 -13.29
N LYS A 6 8.92 -9.30 -13.06
CA LYS A 6 7.70 -9.66 -12.31
C LYS A 6 6.54 -10.09 -13.20
N VAL A 7 6.54 -9.68 -14.46
CA VAL A 7 5.51 -10.08 -15.43
C VAL A 7 5.98 -11.33 -16.18
N PRO A 8 5.39 -12.51 -15.92
CA PRO A 8 5.88 -13.77 -16.49
C PRO A 8 5.55 -13.92 -17.98
N ASP A 9 4.50 -13.25 -18.46
CA ASP A 9 4.04 -13.32 -19.85
C ASP A 9 3.75 -11.91 -20.38
N MET A 10 4.77 -11.32 -21.01
CA MET A 10 4.71 -9.98 -21.58
C MET A 10 3.79 -9.90 -22.80
N ASP A 11 3.69 -10.96 -23.60
CA ASP A 11 2.85 -10.99 -24.79
C ASP A 11 1.37 -11.04 -24.43
N MET A 12 1.02 -11.85 -23.43
CA MET A 12 -0.33 -11.84 -22.84
C MET A 12 -0.68 -10.47 -22.25
N LEU A 13 0.23 -9.85 -21.50
CA LEU A 13 0.00 -8.51 -20.96
C LEU A 13 -0.23 -7.48 -22.07
N ARG A 14 0.59 -7.50 -23.13
CA ARG A 14 0.44 -6.63 -24.31
C ARG A 14 -0.92 -6.83 -24.98
N ARG A 15 -1.32 -8.09 -25.23
CA ARG A 15 -2.63 -8.41 -25.81
C ARG A 15 -3.78 -7.90 -24.95
N LEU A 16 -3.71 -8.11 -23.63
CA LEU A 16 -4.74 -7.64 -22.68
C LEU A 16 -4.89 -6.12 -22.71
N ILE A 17 -3.79 -5.38 -22.60
CA ILE A 17 -3.81 -3.92 -22.54
C ILE A 17 -4.21 -3.34 -23.90
N CYS A 18 -3.54 -3.73 -24.99
CA CYS A 18 -3.83 -3.18 -26.32
C CYS A 18 -5.25 -3.54 -26.79
N GLY A 19 -5.72 -4.76 -26.52
CA GLY A 19 -7.09 -5.17 -26.83
C GLY A 19 -8.12 -4.34 -26.08
N GLY A 20 -7.95 -4.16 -24.76
CA GLY A 20 -8.85 -3.34 -23.95
C GLY A 20 -8.86 -1.86 -24.37
N LEU A 21 -7.69 -1.29 -24.64
CA LEU A 21 -7.57 0.10 -25.10
C LEU A 21 -8.20 0.30 -26.48
N SER A 22 -7.93 -0.58 -27.44
CA SER A 22 -8.50 -0.48 -28.78
C SER A 22 -10.02 -0.58 -28.77
N ASP A 23 -10.60 -1.46 -27.95
CA ASP A 23 -12.06 -1.60 -27.81
C ASP A 23 -12.71 -0.34 -27.23
N ALA A 24 -11.98 0.38 -26.38
CA ALA A 24 -12.41 1.64 -25.77
C ALA A 24 -12.02 2.88 -26.60
N GLY A 25 -11.41 2.71 -27.78
CA GLY A 25 -11.02 3.81 -28.67
C GLY A 25 -9.77 4.58 -28.23
N TRP A 26 -8.96 4.02 -27.33
CA TRP A 26 -7.68 4.60 -26.91
C TRP A 26 -6.55 4.21 -27.88
N PRO A 27 -5.51 5.08 -28.04
CA PRO A 27 -4.33 4.75 -28.82
C PRO A 27 -3.52 3.62 -28.17
N GLU A 28 -2.59 3.05 -28.95
CA GLU A 28 -1.62 2.11 -28.38
C GLU A 28 -0.76 2.79 -27.30
N PRO A 29 -0.50 2.10 -26.18
CA PRO A 29 0.25 2.68 -25.07
C PRO A 29 1.76 2.64 -25.34
N ALA A 30 2.48 3.61 -24.79
CA ALA A 30 3.93 3.54 -24.67
C ALA A 30 4.35 2.46 -23.66
N TRP A 31 5.35 1.66 -24.01
CA TRP A 31 5.90 0.59 -23.17
C TRP A 31 7.23 1.03 -22.55
N LEU A 32 7.19 1.39 -21.28
CA LEU A 32 8.38 1.76 -20.50
C LEU A 32 8.72 0.65 -19.52
N GLU A 33 9.82 -0.07 -19.77
CA GLU A 33 10.28 -1.18 -18.94
C GLU A 33 11.20 -0.67 -17.83
N THR A 34 11.03 -1.20 -16.62
CA THR A 34 11.87 -0.85 -15.46
C THR A 34 13.20 -1.60 -15.50
N THR A 35 14.23 -1.09 -14.83
CA THR A 35 15.50 -1.80 -14.63
C THR A 35 15.71 -2.17 -13.16
N PRO A 36 16.68 -3.02 -12.82
CA PRO A 36 17.04 -3.26 -11.42
C PRO A 36 17.47 -1.99 -10.66
N GLU A 37 18.07 -1.03 -11.36
CA GLU A 37 18.55 0.25 -10.80
C GLU A 37 17.43 1.28 -10.66
N ASP A 38 16.45 1.26 -11.56
CA ASP A 38 15.25 2.09 -11.49
C ASP A 38 13.98 1.22 -11.56
N PRO A 39 13.36 0.92 -10.39
CA PRO A 39 12.19 0.07 -10.32
C PRO A 39 10.92 0.71 -10.87
N GLY A 40 10.99 1.94 -11.41
CA GLY A 40 9.89 2.58 -12.14
C GLY A 40 9.73 4.08 -11.91
N ARG A 41 10.59 4.73 -11.11
CA ARG A 41 10.47 6.16 -10.80
C ARG A 41 10.75 7.00 -12.03
N GLY A 42 11.82 6.70 -12.76
CA GLY A 42 12.18 7.40 -14.00
C GLY A 42 11.18 7.17 -15.11
N MET A 43 10.72 5.92 -15.31
CA MET A 43 9.71 5.59 -16.32
C MET A 43 8.37 6.30 -16.06
N ALA A 44 7.94 6.38 -14.80
CA ALA A 44 6.72 7.09 -14.44
C ALA A 44 6.86 8.62 -14.59
N ALA A 45 8.04 9.17 -14.24
CA ALA A 45 8.33 10.60 -14.47
C ALA A 45 8.36 10.93 -15.97
N GLN A 46 8.98 10.08 -16.78
CA GLN A 46 9.02 10.21 -18.24
C GLN A 46 7.61 10.17 -18.83
N ALA A 47 6.78 9.19 -18.44
CA ALA A 47 5.40 9.11 -18.92
C ALA A 47 4.58 10.37 -18.60
N ARG A 48 4.78 10.95 -17.41
CA ARG A 48 4.17 12.23 -17.03
C ARG A 48 4.65 13.38 -17.90
N GLU A 49 5.96 13.45 -18.16
CA GLU A 49 6.57 14.49 -19.00
C GLU A 49 6.12 14.39 -20.47
N ASP A 50 5.89 13.18 -20.95
CA ASP A 50 5.33 12.89 -22.28
C ASP A 50 3.82 13.16 -22.38
N GLY A 51 3.17 13.59 -21.29
CA GLY A 51 1.76 13.97 -21.28
C GLY A 51 0.78 12.80 -21.17
N ALA A 52 1.21 11.66 -20.60
CA ALA A 52 0.32 10.52 -20.40
C ALA A 52 -0.85 10.87 -19.46
N GLU A 53 -2.08 10.53 -19.85
CA GLU A 53 -3.27 10.68 -18.99
C GLU A 53 -3.38 9.57 -17.95
N VAL A 54 -2.94 8.36 -18.32
CA VAL A 54 -3.01 7.16 -17.48
C VAL A 54 -1.69 6.40 -17.55
N VAL A 55 -1.13 6.07 -16.39
CA VAL A 55 0.02 5.16 -16.26
C VAL A 55 -0.46 3.83 -15.69
N PHE A 56 -0.35 2.78 -16.50
CA PHE A 56 -0.46 1.40 -16.04
C PHE A 56 0.83 1.01 -15.33
N ALA A 57 0.76 0.78 -14.01
CA ALA A 57 1.87 0.33 -13.18
C ALA A 57 1.83 -1.20 -13.04
N CYS A 58 2.55 -1.90 -13.93
CA CYS A 58 2.58 -3.36 -13.99
C CYS A 58 3.80 -3.91 -13.22
N GLY A 59 3.61 -4.38 -11.99
CA GLY A 59 4.72 -4.84 -11.17
C GLY A 59 4.34 -5.30 -9.77
N GLY A 60 5.36 -5.51 -8.93
CA GLY A 60 5.17 -5.70 -7.49
C GLY A 60 5.16 -4.38 -6.72
N ASP A 61 5.12 -4.46 -5.38
CA ASP A 61 4.98 -3.31 -4.48
C ASP A 61 6.03 -2.22 -4.73
N GLY A 62 7.31 -2.58 -4.84
CA GLY A 62 8.37 -1.61 -5.11
C GLY A 62 8.19 -0.83 -6.43
N THR A 63 7.72 -1.48 -7.50
CA THR A 63 7.43 -0.81 -8.78
C THR A 63 6.22 0.11 -8.67
N VAL A 64 5.17 -0.33 -7.96
CA VAL A 64 4.00 0.49 -7.68
C VAL A 64 4.40 1.72 -6.86
N MET A 65 5.22 1.56 -5.83
CA MET A 65 5.63 2.66 -4.96
C MET A 65 6.60 3.65 -5.62
N ALA A 66 7.46 3.17 -6.52
CA ALA A 66 8.28 4.03 -7.37
C ALA A 66 7.38 4.91 -8.27
N CYS A 67 6.33 4.32 -8.84
CA CYS A 67 5.33 5.03 -9.64
C CYS A 67 4.54 6.05 -8.80
N VAL A 68 4.04 5.65 -7.62
CA VAL A 68 3.38 6.56 -6.67
C VAL A 68 4.26 7.77 -6.37
N THR A 69 5.54 7.54 -6.08
CA THR A 69 6.49 8.61 -5.75
C THR A 69 6.70 9.59 -6.92
N ALA A 70 6.72 9.09 -8.16
CA ALA A 70 6.89 9.93 -9.35
C ALA A 70 5.63 10.69 -9.74
N LEU A 71 4.45 10.09 -9.54
CA LEU A 71 3.15 10.65 -9.94
C LEU A 71 2.48 11.47 -8.86
N ALA A 72 2.92 11.38 -7.59
CA ALA A 72 2.39 12.18 -6.50
C ALA A 72 2.50 13.69 -6.80
N GLY A 73 1.37 14.39 -6.72
CA GLY A 73 1.22 15.81 -7.04
C GLY A 73 0.93 16.09 -8.51
N SER A 74 0.78 15.07 -9.36
CA SER A 74 0.38 15.23 -10.77
C SER A 74 -1.10 14.92 -10.99
N ASP A 75 -1.56 15.21 -12.21
CA ASP A 75 -2.91 14.90 -12.69
C ASP A 75 -2.96 13.58 -13.49
N VAL A 76 -1.83 12.87 -13.58
CA VAL A 76 -1.74 11.58 -14.26
C VAL A 76 -2.36 10.51 -13.39
N ALA A 77 -3.37 9.82 -13.92
CA ALA A 77 -4.02 8.72 -13.21
C ALA A 77 -3.13 7.48 -13.21
N MET A 78 -3.06 6.77 -12.08
CA MET A 78 -2.35 5.51 -11.98
C MET A 78 -3.32 4.33 -11.91
N ALA A 79 -3.17 3.39 -12.83
CA ALA A 79 -3.84 2.09 -12.80
C ALA A 79 -2.87 1.02 -12.28
N VAL A 80 -3.21 0.34 -11.17
CA VAL A 80 -2.36 -0.69 -10.59
C VAL A 80 -2.66 -2.04 -11.25
N LEU A 81 -1.66 -2.61 -11.91
CA LEU A 81 -1.75 -3.93 -12.54
C LEU A 81 -0.87 -4.91 -11.73
N PRO A 82 -1.46 -5.65 -10.78
CA PRO A 82 -0.69 -6.46 -9.84
C PRO A 82 0.03 -7.60 -10.57
N ALA A 83 1.35 -7.65 -10.41
CA ALA A 83 2.21 -8.75 -10.88
C ALA A 83 3.09 -9.33 -9.75
N GLY A 84 2.95 -8.84 -8.52
CA GLY A 84 3.66 -9.34 -7.34
C GLY A 84 2.83 -10.29 -6.47
N THR A 85 3.43 -10.78 -5.39
CA THR A 85 2.77 -11.61 -4.37
C THR A 85 2.10 -10.80 -3.26
N GLY A 86 2.60 -9.58 -2.97
CA GLY A 86 2.07 -8.69 -1.94
C GLY A 86 0.95 -7.79 -2.46
N ASN A 87 1.24 -6.95 -3.46
CA ASN A 87 0.31 -6.00 -4.08
C ASN A 87 -0.48 -5.20 -3.03
N LEU A 88 0.22 -4.68 -2.03
CA LEU A 88 -0.32 -4.05 -0.83
C LEU A 88 -1.30 -2.93 -1.17
N LEU A 89 -0.96 -2.04 -2.11
CA LEU A 89 -1.86 -0.95 -2.49
C LEU A 89 -3.16 -1.49 -3.09
N ALA A 90 -3.07 -2.37 -4.08
CA ALA A 90 -4.23 -2.97 -4.74
C ALA A 90 -5.09 -3.79 -3.77
N ALA A 91 -4.46 -4.56 -2.87
CA ALA A 91 -5.15 -5.39 -1.90
C ALA A 91 -5.85 -4.58 -0.79
N ASN A 92 -5.27 -3.46 -0.34
CA ASN A 92 -5.84 -2.63 0.72
C ASN A 92 -6.93 -1.69 0.21
N LEU A 93 -6.83 -1.22 -1.04
CA LEU A 93 -7.81 -0.34 -1.67
C LEU A 93 -8.85 -1.08 -2.53
N GLY A 94 -8.70 -2.40 -2.72
CA GLY A 94 -9.63 -3.23 -3.50
C GLY A 94 -9.63 -2.94 -5.00
N LEU A 95 -8.50 -2.47 -5.55
CA LEU A 95 -8.46 -1.91 -6.91
C LEU A 95 -8.45 -2.98 -8.01
N ALA A 96 -7.60 -3.99 -7.89
CA ALA A 96 -7.46 -5.02 -8.90
C ALA A 96 -6.85 -6.29 -8.29
N THR A 97 -7.38 -7.46 -8.68
CA THR A 97 -6.82 -8.76 -8.28
C THR A 97 -5.87 -9.34 -9.33
N ASP A 98 -5.95 -8.85 -10.56
CA ASP A 98 -5.16 -9.27 -11.72
C ASP A 98 -5.05 -8.14 -12.75
N ALA A 99 -4.19 -8.31 -13.75
CA ALA A 99 -3.95 -7.31 -14.79
C ALA A 99 -5.21 -6.97 -15.58
N ALA A 100 -6.06 -7.96 -15.91
CA ALA A 100 -7.29 -7.73 -16.68
C ALA A 100 -8.28 -6.82 -15.92
N THR A 101 -8.42 -7.04 -14.61
CA THR A 101 -9.23 -6.19 -13.73
C THR A 101 -8.66 -4.78 -13.64
N GLY A 102 -7.34 -4.64 -13.57
CA GLY A 102 -6.68 -3.33 -13.59
C GLY A 102 -6.91 -2.56 -14.89
N VAL A 103 -6.88 -3.25 -16.04
CA VAL A 103 -7.23 -2.65 -17.34
C VAL A 103 -8.70 -2.22 -17.35
N GLN A 104 -9.61 -3.09 -16.93
CA GLN A 104 -11.03 -2.75 -16.86
C GLN A 104 -11.30 -1.51 -16.00
N VAL A 105 -10.71 -1.45 -14.81
CA VAL A 105 -10.83 -0.31 -13.89
C VAL A 105 -10.26 0.98 -14.49
N ALA A 106 -9.16 0.89 -15.24
CA ALA A 106 -8.63 2.05 -15.96
C ALA A 106 -9.64 2.56 -17.01
N LEU A 107 -10.26 1.64 -17.75
CA LEU A 107 -11.18 1.94 -18.86
C LEU A 107 -12.56 2.44 -18.40
N GLU A 108 -13.05 2.01 -17.25
CA GLU A 108 -14.32 2.47 -16.66
C GLU A 108 -14.32 3.96 -16.31
N GLY A 109 -13.14 4.60 -16.23
CA GLY A 109 -13.02 6.04 -16.03
C GLY A 109 -13.22 6.49 -14.57
N GLY A 110 -13.47 5.58 -13.63
CA GLY A 110 -13.48 5.90 -12.20
C GLY A 110 -12.12 6.43 -11.75
N ARG A 111 -12.09 7.62 -11.14
CA ARG A 111 -10.86 8.25 -10.63
C ARG A 111 -11.10 8.79 -9.22
N LYS A 112 -10.16 8.52 -8.31
CA LYS A 112 -10.18 9.07 -6.95
C LYS A 112 -8.80 9.62 -6.58
N ARG A 113 -8.77 10.82 -6.01
CA ARG A 113 -7.56 11.33 -5.37
C ARG A 113 -7.44 10.76 -3.97
N ILE A 114 -6.27 10.23 -3.66
CA ILE A 114 -5.92 9.79 -2.30
C ILE A 114 -4.71 10.57 -1.79
N ASP A 115 -4.62 10.64 -0.48
CA ASP A 115 -3.49 11.16 0.25
C ASP A 115 -2.32 10.18 0.14
N VAL A 116 -1.10 10.70 0.27
CA VAL A 116 0.12 9.89 0.41
C VAL A 116 0.92 10.40 1.59
N GLY A 117 1.56 9.50 2.31
CA GLY A 117 2.53 9.87 3.34
C GLY A 117 3.92 10.08 2.72
N MET A 118 4.63 11.09 3.19
CA MET A 118 5.97 11.43 2.74
C MET A 118 6.99 11.17 3.83
N VAL A 119 8.11 10.53 3.48
CA VAL A 119 9.31 10.43 4.29
C VAL A 119 10.48 10.84 3.43
N ASP A 120 11.11 11.97 3.79
CA ASP A 120 12.12 12.62 2.97
C ASP A 120 11.59 12.86 1.54
N ASP A 121 12.18 12.23 0.51
CA ASP A 121 11.75 12.32 -0.89
C ASP A 121 10.88 11.14 -1.36
N ARG A 122 10.57 10.18 -0.47
CA ARG A 122 9.84 8.95 -0.78
C ARG A 122 8.40 9.02 -0.31
N CYS A 123 7.50 8.44 -1.09
CA CYS A 123 6.09 8.27 -0.71
C CYS A 123 5.83 6.89 -0.10
N PHE A 124 4.79 6.81 0.73
CA PHE A 124 4.04 5.60 1.03
C PHE A 124 2.54 5.88 0.85
N ALA A 125 1.78 4.89 0.39
CA ALA A 125 0.35 4.98 0.15
C ALA A 125 -0.48 4.16 1.14
N VAL A 126 0.10 3.15 1.81
CA VAL A 126 -0.61 2.29 2.78
C VAL A 126 -0.17 2.58 4.21
N MET A 127 1.11 2.38 4.53
CA MET A 127 1.66 2.58 5.87
C MET A 127 3.17 2.78 5.88
N ALA A 128 3.65 3.48 6.90
CA ALA A 128 5.03 3.49 7.35
C ALA A 128 5.15 2.87 8.73
N GLY A 129 6.36 2.45 9.11
CA GLY A 129 6.62 1.89 10.43
C GLY A 129 8.02 2.16 10.96
N MET A 130 8.13 2.22 12.29
CA MET A 130 9.39 2.19 13.03
C MET A 130 9.30 1.20 14.18
N GLY A 131 10.34 0.38 14.32
CA GLY A 131 10.39 -0.66 15.35
C GLY A 131 10.14 -2.04 14.78
N PHE A 132 9.71 -2.96 15.66
CA PHE A 132 9.70 -4.42 15.50
C PHE A 132 10.10 -4.97 14.11
N ASP A 133 11.27 -5.60 14.13
CA ASP A 133 12.16 -5.97 13.02
C ASP A 133 11.55 -6.00 11.60
N ALA A 134 12.06 -5.08 10.79
CA ALA A 134 11.93 -5.02 9.34
C ALA A 134 12.19 -6.37 8.62
N GLN A 135 12.94 -7.30 9.23
CA GLN A 135 13.20 -8.65 8.72
C GLN A 135 12.05 -9.65 8.91
N MET A 136 10.83 -9.20 9.22
CA MET A 136 9.64 -10.06 9.42
C MET A 136 9.14 -10.82 8.16
N LEU A 137 9.91 -10.92 7.09
CA LEU A 137 9.56 -11.65 5.86
C LEU A 137 10.22 -13.04 5.72
N GLU A 138 11.19 -13.40 6.56
CA GLU A 138 11.79 -14.74 6.52
C GLU A 138 11.26 -15.63 7.65
N GLY A 139 10.34 -16.53 7.31
CA GLY A 139 10.00 -17.66 8.19
C GLY A 139 8.57 -18.20 8.16
N THR A 140 7.66 -17.70 7.31
CA THR A 140 6.27 -18.21 7.27
C THR A 140 5.99 -18.95 5.97
N SER A 141 5.59 -20.23 6.06
CA SER A 141 5.29 -21.05 4.89
C SER A 141 4.17 -20.44 4.04
N GLU A 142 4.30 -20.55 2.71
CA GLU A 142 3.34 -20.09 1.69
C GLU A 142 1.88 -20.50 1.99
N ALA A 143 1.68 -21.63 2.65
CA ALA A 143 0.37 -22.16 3.03
C ALA A 143 -0.29 -21.43 4.21
N ALA A 144 0.47 -20.92 5.18
CA ALA A 144 -0.06 -20.15 6.31
C ALA A 144 -0.41 -18.71 5.91
N LYS A 145 0.29 -18.15 4.91
CA LYS A 145 0.00 -16.83 4.32
C LYS A 145 -1.42 -16.71 3.77
N LYS A 146 -1.97 -17.78 3.17
CA LYS A 146 -3.29 -17.77 2.51
C LYS A 146 -4.49 -17.93 3.45
N ARG A 147 -4.33 -18.47 4.67
CA ARG A 147 -5.45 -18.82 5.57
C ARG A 147 -5.59 -17.94 6.82
N ILE A 148 -4.52 -17.29 7.28
CA ILE A 148 -4.49 -16.65 8.61
C ILE A 148 -4.34 -15.11 8.52
N GLY A 149 -4.07 -14.56 7.34
CA GLY A 149 -3.95 -13.11 7.12
C GLY A 149 -2.87 -12.46 7.99
N TRP A 150 -2.99 -11.16 8.27
CA TRP A 150 -2.09 -10.37 9.12
C TRP A 150 -1.68 -11.02 10.46
N LEU A 151 -2.48 -11.93 11.02
CA LEU A 151 -2.11 -12.65 12.25
C LEU A 151 -0.88 -13.56 12.06
N ALA A 152 -0.62 -14.04 10.84
CA ALA A 152 0.61 -14.77 10.51
C ALA A 152 1.83 -13.84 10.46
N TYR A 153 1.64 -12.59 10.02
CA TYR A 153 2.66 -11.53 10.11
C TYR A 153 3.01 -11.21 11.58
N LEU A 154 2.05 -11.33 12.50
CA LEU A 154 2.30 -11.28 13.95
C LEU A 154 2.86 -12.60 14.53
N GLY A 155 2.61 -13.75 13.90
CA GLY A 155 3.13 -15.06 14.32
C GLY A 155 4.66 -15.16 14.23
N GLY A 156 5.27 -14.50 13.24
CA GLY A 156 6.73 -14.34 13.15
C GLY A 156 7.32 -13.46 14.27
N ALA A 157 6.49 -12.69 15.00
CA ALA A 157 6.91 -11.77 16.05
C ALA A 157 7.26 -12.47 17.38
N ILE A 158 6.98 -13.77 17.51
CA ILE A 158 7.23 -14.56 18.72
C ILE A 158 8.74 -14.60 19.06
N LYS A 159 9.61 -14.66 18.04
CA LYS A 159 11.08 -14.72 18.24
C LYS A 159 11.67 -13.41 18.81
N TYR A 160 11.00 -12.27 18.63
CA TYR A 160 11.49 -10.94 19.02
C TYR A 160 10.85 -10.40 20.30
N LEU A 161 10.01 -11.17 21.00
CA LEU A 161 9.52 -10.79 22.33
C LEU A 161 10.65 -10.52 23.33
N ARG A 162 11.83 -11.12 23.10
CA ARG A 162 13.06 -10.93 23.87
C ARG A 162 13.70 -9.55 23.68
N ASP A 163 13.39 -8.83 22.60
CA ASP A 163 13.94 -7.49 22.42
C ASP A 163 13.37 -6.52 23.46
N ARG A 164 14.12 -5.47 23.78
CA ARG A 164 13.62 -4.43 24.69
C ARG A 164 12.66 -3.50 23.93
N PRO A 165 11.55 -3.04 24.54
CA PRO A 165 10.73 -1.98 23.99
C PRO A 165 11.56 -0.77 23.58
N MET A 166 11.15 -0.09 22.52
CA MET A 166 11.74 1.15 22.07
C MET A 166 11.55 2.22 23.15
N ARG A 167 12.45 3.20 23.24
CA ARG A 167 12.20 4.44 23.98
C ARG A 167 12.12 5.55 22.95
N VAL A 168 10.91 6.05 22.72
CA VAL A 168 10.64 7.05 21.68
C VAL A 168 10.01 8.30 22.28
N ARG A 169 10.20 9.43 21.60
CA ARG A 169 9.37 10.62 21.71
C ARG A 169 8.57 10.72 20.41
N ILE A 170 7.26 10.85 20.53
CA ILE A 170 6.36 11.01 19.38
C ILE A 170 5.82 12.44 19.41
N VAL A 171 6.02 13.16 18.33
CA VAL A 171 5.45 14.50 18.12
C VAL A 171 4.35 14.33 17.07
N VAL A 172 3.14 14.76 17.41
CA VAL A 172 1.98 14.75 16.52
C VAL A 172 1.65 16.22 16.22
N ASP A 173 1.69 16.57 14.94
CA ASP A 173 1.58 17.93 14.42
C ASP A 173 2.52 18.89 15.16
N ASP A 174 1.98 20.00 15.69
CA ASP A 174 2.73 20.98 16.48
C ASP A 174 2.53 20.76 17.99
N GLY A 175 2.08 19.57 18.39
CA GLY A 175 1.86 19.19 19.78
C GLY A 175 3.15 18.94 20.57
N PRO A 176 3.06 18.84 21.91
CA PRO A 176 4.22 18.55 22.74
C PRO A 176 4.75 17.13 22.51
N PRO A 177 6.08 16.91 22.60
CA PRO A 177 6.66 15.58 22.49
C PRO A 177 6.12 14.63 23.57
N MET A 178 5.61 13.47 23.15
CA MET A 178 5.05 12.44 24.01
C MET A 178 6.03 11.29 24.21
N PRO A 179 6.62 11.11 25.42
CA PRO A 179 7.46 9.95 25.70
C PRO A 179 6.61 8.68 25.70
N ARG A 180 7.05 7.66 24.96
CA ARG A 180 6.41 6.34 24.90
C ARG A 180 7.43 5.21 24.89
N ARG A 181 6.98 4.01 25.26
CA ARG A 181 7.79 2.78 25.26
C ARG A 181 7.18 1.65 24.41
N PRO A 182 6.94 1.87 23.10
CA PRO A 182 6.28 0.89 22.26
C PRO A 182 7.21 -0.25 21.83
N ARG A 183 6.61 -1.33 21.33
CA ARG A 183 7.28 -2.33 20.51
C ARG A 183 7.40 -1.87 19.06
N THR A 184 6.37 -1.21 18.56
CA THR A 184 6.32 -0.66 17.20
C THR A 184 5.40 0.56 17.16
N VAL A 185 5.71 1.47 16.25
CA VAL A 185 4.83 2.56 15.85
C VAL A 185 4.53 2.37 14.37
N ILE A 186 3.24 2.33 14.04
CA ILE A 186 2.72 2.23 12.67
C ILE A 186 2.04 3.56 12.35
N VAL A 187 2.25 4.07 11.15
CA VAL A 187 1.56 5.27 10.64
C VAL A 187 0.87 4.85 9.35
N GLY A 188 -0.45 4.74 9.38
CA GLY A 188 -1.25 4.27 8.25
C GLY A 188 -2.00 5.39 7.56
N ASN A 189 -2.06 5.31 6.23
CA ASN A 189 -2.95 6.10 5.37
C ASN A 189 -4.24 5.32 5.05
N VAL A 190 -4.15 3.99 4.99
CA VAL A 190 -5.30 3.10 4.77
C VAL A 190 -5.56 2.29 6.04
N GLY A 191 -6.81 2.26 6.49
CA GLY A 191 -7.18 1.57 7.72
C GLY A 191 -7.28 0.05 7.64
N ARG A 192 -7.36 -0.46 6.41
CA ARG A 192 -7.42 -1.89 6.11
C ARG A 192 -6.02 -2.48 6.00
N LEU A 193 -5.97 -3.75 6.39
CA LEU A 193 -4.87 -4.66 6.14
C LEU A 193 -5.32 -5.73 5.15
N GLN A 194 -4.34 -6.42 4.54
CA GLN A 194 -4.60 -7.59 3.71
C GLN A 194 -5.51 -8.61 4.42
N GLY A 195 -6.54 -9.08 3.71
CA GLY A 195 -7.58 -9.96 4.25
C GLY A 195 -8.78 -9.26 4.89
N GLY A 196 -8.92 -7.94 4.70
CA GLY A 196 -10.13 -7.17 5.08
C GLY A 196 -10.24 -6.79 6.56
N VAL A 197 -9.16 -7.00 7.33
CA VAL A 197 -9.09 -6.63 8.75
C VAL A 197 -8.78 -5.14 8.87
N ARG A 198 -9.57 -4.38 9.64
CA ARG A 198 -9.29 -2.97 9.93
C ARG A 198 -8.46 -2.84 11.21
N LEU A 199 -7.19 -2.47 11.06
CA LEU A 199 -6.31 -2.17 12.20
C LEU A 199 -6.58 -0.76 12.73
N LEU A 200 -6.63 0.21 11.81
CA LEU A 200 -6.97 1.60 12.09
C LEU A 200 -8.41 1.78 11.61
N GLN A 201 -9.35 1.86 12.55
CA GLN A 201 -10.78 1.79 12.21
C GLN A 201 -11.26 3.03 11.48
N ASP A 202 -10.67 4.17 11.83
CA ASP A 202 -11.08 5.51 11.40
C ASP A 202 -10.21 6.05 10.25
N ALA A 203 -9.21 5.29 9.79
CA ALA A 203 -8.32 5.74 8.73
C ALA A 203 -9.00 5.73 7.36
N GLU A 204 -9.08 6.92 6.77
CA GLU A 204 -9.63 7.20 5.46
C GLU A 204 -8.51 7.74 4.55
N PRO A 205 -8.36 7.22 3.32
CA PRO A 205 -7.21 7.56 2.48
C PRO A 205 -7.33 8.93 1.78
N ASP A 206 -8.31 9.76 2.11
CA ASP A 206 -8.61 11.03 1.43
C ASP A 206 -9.12 12.15 2.35
N ASP A 207 -8.89 12.01 3.67
CA ASP A 207 -9.31 12.95 4.71
C ASP A 207 -8.25 14.00 5.08
N GLY A 208 -7.07 13.91 4.45
CA GLY A 208 -5.91 14.76 4.68
C GLY A 208 -5.12 14.41 5.92
N LYS A 209 -5.27 13.21 6.50
CA LYS A 209 -4.61 12.81 7.74
C LYS A 209 -4.02 11.41 7.66
N LEU A 210 -3.16 11.11 8.63
CA LEU A 210 -2.55 9.81 8.84
C LEU A 210 -2.85 9.33 10.26
N ASP A 211 -3.06 8.02 10.39
CA ASP A 211 -3.38 7.37 11.65
C ASP A 211 -2.15 6.70 12.25
N VAL A 212 -1.73 7.20 13.42
CA VAL A 212 -0.58 6.74 14.17
C VAL A 212 -1.04 5.73 15.22
N ALA A 213 -0.65 4.47 15.08
CA ALA A 213 -0.83 3.43 16.10
C ALA A 213 0.46 3.14 16.86
N VAL A 214 0.42 3.31 18.18
CA VAL A 214 1.52 3.01 19.10
C VAL A 214 1.22 1.72 19.84
N LEU A 215 1.92 0.65 19.49
CA LEU A 215 1.66 -0.69 20.03
C LEU A 215 2.67 -1.03 21.12
N SER A 216 2.18 -1.36 22.32
CA SER A 216 3.02 -1.67 23.50
C SER A 216 2.78 -3.06 24.14
N PRO A 217 2.62 -4.16 23.36
CA PRO A 217 2.49 -5.50 23.94
C PRO A 217 3.83 -6.01 24.52
N ASN A 218 3.77 -6.70 25.65
CA ASN A 218 4.97 -7.15 26.38
C ASN A 218 5.08 -8.67 26.50
N SER A 219 4.08 -9.42 26.04
CA SER A 219 4.01 -10.88 26.12
C SER A 219 3.20 -11.46 24.96
N LEU A 220 3.27 -12.77 24.76
CA LEU A 220 2.44 -13.48 23.78
C LEU A 220 0.94 -13.26 24.03
N GLY A 221 0.51 -13.35 25.29
CA GLY A 221 -0.89 -13.12 25.67
C GLY A 221 -1.36 -11.69 25.34
N HIS A 222 -0.47 -10.70 25.46
CA HIS A 222 -0.77 -9.32 25.08
C HIS A 222 -0.99 -9.18 23.57
N TRP A 223 -0.15 -9.83 22.75
CA TRP A 223 -0.32 -9.86 21.31
C TRP A 223 -1.61 -10.58 20.90
N ALA A 224 -1.91 -11.73 21.51
CA ALA A 224 -3.14 -12.45 21.24
C ALA A 224 -4.38 -11.61 21.57
N ARG A 225 -4.36 -10.89 22.70
CA ARG A 225 -5.45 -9.99 23.11
C ARG A 225 -5.61 -8.80 22.16
N LEU A 226 -4.50 -8.21 21.70
CA LEU A 226 -4.52 -7.14 20.70
C LEU A 226 -5.13 -7.65 19.38
N GLY A 227 -4.61 -8.76 18.84
CA GLY A 227 -5.12 -9.37 17.61
C GLY A 227 -6.61 -9.71 17.71
N TRP A 228 -7.04 -10.30 18.83
CA TRP A 228 -8.45 -10.62 19.07
C TRP A 228 -9.36 -9.38 19.12
N ALA A 229 -8.89 -8.29 19.72
CA ALA A 229 -9.64 -7.04 19.78
C ALA A 229 -9.77 -6.38 18.39
N VAL A 230 -8.73 -6.47 17.56
CA VAL A 230 -8.73 -6.01 16.16
C VAL A 230 -9.71 -6.83 15.32
N ILE A 231 -9.66 -8.16 15.40
CA ILE A 231 -10.59 -9.06 14.68
C ILE A 231 -12.04 -8.77 15.07
N ARG A 232 -12.30 -8.55 16.37
CA ARG A 232 -13.63 -8.20 16.89
C ARG A 232 -14.04 -6.75 16.65
N ARG A 233 -13.23 -5.95 15.93
CA ARG A 233 -13.49 -4.54 15.62
C ARG A 233 -13.89 -3.72 16.86
N ARG A 234 -13.18 -3.95 17.98
CA ARG A 234 -13.44 -3.21 19.21
C ARG A 234 -13.03 -1.76 19.03
N LYS A 235 -13.91 -0.81 19.38
CA LYS A 235 -13.59 0.64 19.38
C LYS A 235 -12.31 0.99 20.15
N ARG A 236 -11.99 0.23 21.19
CA ARG A 236 -10.74 0.36 21.95
C ARG A 236 -9.98 -0.96 21.90
N VAL A 237 -8.79 -0.92 21.32
CA VAL A 237 -7.88 -2.07 21.25
C VAL A 237 -6.89 -1.95 22.43
N PRO A 238 -6.82 -2.94 23.33
CA PRO A 238 -5.87 -2.93 24.43
C PRO A 238 -4.42 -2.84 23.92
N LEU A 239 -3.58 -2.07 24.62
CA LEU A 239 -2.14 -1.92 24.32
C LEU A 239 -1.85 -1.23 22.97
N MET A 240 -2.83 -0.51 22.45
CA MET A 240 -2.75 0.31 21.25
C MET A 240 -3.27 1.71 21.60
N GLU A 241 -2.43 2.72 21.45
CA GLU A 241 -2.85 4.13 21.42
C GLU A 241 -2.95 4.56 19.95
N THR A 242 -3.98 5.33 19.61
CA THR A 242 -4.17 5.87 18.25
C THR A 242 -4.22 7.40 18.27
N PHE A 243 -3.63 8.02 17.26
CA PHE A 243 -3.66 9.46 17.01
C PHE A 243 -3.92 9.69 15.52
N SER A 244 -4.55 10.81 15.17
CA SER A 244 -4.68 11.27 13.79
C SER A 244 -3.84 12.54 13.63
N ALA A 245 -3.09 12.66 12.53
CA ALA A 245 -2.07 13.68 12.36
C ALA A 245 -1.86 14.05 10.88
N GLU A 246 -1.53 15.31 10.59
CA GLU A 246 -0.98 15.72 9.30
C GLU A 246 0.54 15.52 9.24
N ARG A 247 1.20 15.68 10.38
CA ARG A 247 2.64 15.49 10.55
C ARG A 247 2.91 14.65 11.79
N VAL A 248 3.82 13.69 11.67
CA VAL A 248 4.28 12.92 12.83
C VAL A 248 5.80 12.76 12.80
N GLU A 249 6.44 12.99 13.93
CA GLU A 249 7.86 12.72 14.12
C GLU A 249 8.06 11.70 15.24
N ILE A 250 8.74 10.60 14.91
CA ILE A 250 9.08 9.53 15.84
C ILE A 250 10.59 9.57 16.07
N ILE A 251 11.01 9.88 17.29
CA ILE A 251 12.41 10.02 17.68
C ILE A 251 12.78 8.93 18.68
N SER A 252 13.58 7.97 18.25
CA SER A 252 14.10 6.88 19.08
C SER A 252 15.46 7.23 19.69
N ASN A 253 15.70 6.75 20.90
CA ASN A 253 16.99 6.90 21.58
C ASN A 253 18.11 6.02 20.99
N ARG A 254 17.77 5.05 20.14
CA ARG A 254 18.70 4.14 19.42
C ARG A 254 18.25 3.96 17.97
N VAL A 255 19.14 3.46 17.11
CA VAL A 255 18.80 3.11 15.73
C VAL A 255 17.72 2.03 15.75
N GLN A 256 16.71 2.21 14.90
CA GLN A 256 15.60 1.28 14.74
C GLN A 256 15.41 0.97 13.26
N PRO A 257 14.96 -0.24 12.93
CA PRO A 257 14.46 -0.52 11.59
C PRO A 257 13.27 0.39 11.26
N ARG A 258 13.15 0.71 9.96
CA ARG A 258 12.12 1.57 9.39
C ARG A 258 11.63 0.96 8.07
N GLN A 259 10.36 1.18 7.73
CA GLN A 259 9.76 0.66 6.50
C GLN A 259 8.71 1.60 5.93
N LEU A 260 8.50 1.53 4.62
CA LEU A 260 7.46 2.20 3.84
C LEU A 260 6.78 1.14 2.97
N ASP A 261 5.49 0.90 3.17
CA ASP A 261 4.69 -0.08 2.40
C ASP A 261 5.34 -1.47 2.25
N GLY A 262 5.97 -1.95 3.31
CA GLY A 262 6.66 -3.24 3.35
C GLY A 262 8.12 -3.20 2.88
N ASP A 263 8.53 -2.13 2.20
CA ASP A 263 9.91 -1.94 1.76
C ASP A 263 10.77 -1.33 2.86
N LEU A 264 11.95 -1.92 3.07
CA LEU A 264 12.89 -1.43 4.06
C LEU A 264 13.57 -0.16 3.60
N ILE A 265 13.68 0.79 4.52
CA ILE A 265 14.52 1.98 4.34
C ILE A 265 15.67 1.91 5.34
N ASP A 266 16.68 2.74 5.14
CA ASP A 266 17.85 2.75 6.02
C ASP A 266 17.44 2.82 7.50
N PRO A 267 18.01 2.00 8.39
CA PRO A 267 17.74 2.09 9.81
C PRO A 267 18.07 3.49 10.35
N GLY A 268 17.25 4.00 11.26
CA GLY A 268 17.39 5.38 11.71
C GLY A 268 16.92 5.60 13.14
N LYS A 269 17.34 6.73 13.72
CA LYS A 269 16.83 7.20 15.02
C LYS A 269 15.58 8.07 14.87
N ARG A 270 15.26 8.51 13.66
CA ARG A 270 14.16 9.42 13.37
C ARG A 270 13.32 8.91 12.20
N LEU A 271 12.02 9.10 12.27
CA LEU A 271 11.09 8.90 11.17
C LEU A 271 10.14 10.10 11.20
N LYS A 272 10.33 11.01 10.24
CA LYS A 272 9.51 12.19 10.06
C LYS A 272 8.59 11.94 8.88
N ILE A 273 7.30 12.01 9.14
CA ILE A 273 6.25 11.74 8.16
C ILE A 273 5.37 12.97 8.04
N GLN A 274 5.00 13.30 6.81
CA GLN A 274 4.01 14.33 6.51
C GLN A 274 3.03 13.82 5.46
N VAL A 275 1.75 14.07 5.65
CA VAL A 275 0.73 13.80 4.64
C VAL A 275 0.86 14.81 3.49
N ARG A 276 0.69 14.33 2.27
CA ARG A 276 0.38 15.15 1.11
C ARG A 276 -1.06 14.85 0.70
N PRO A 277 -2.00 15.76 1.00
CA PRO A 277 -3.40 15.49 0.76
C PRO A 277 -3.69 15.42 -0.75
N ARG A 278 -4.51 14.44 -1.15
CA ARG A 278 -5.05 14.24 -2.50
C ARG A 278 -3.99 14.23 -3.60
N ALA A 279 -2.79 13.77 -3.26
CA ALA A 279 -1.62 13.86 -4.12
C ALA A 279 -1.60 12.80 -5.22
N LEU A 280 -2.24 11.65 -5.04
CA LEU A 280 -2.21 10.57 -6.03
C LEU A 280 -3.59 10.38 -6.66
N LEU A 281 -3.68 10.50 -7.98
CA LEU A 281 -4.88 10.16 -8.73
C LEU A 281 -4.86 8.67 -9.08
N LEU A 282 -5.77 7.88 -8.50
CA LEU A 282 -5.89 6.45 -8.75
C LEU A 282 -7.06 6.14 -9.68
N CYS A 283 -6.87 5.19 -10.58
CA CYS A 283 -7.96 4.49 -11.24
C CYS A 283 -8.63 3.56 -10.22
N VAL A 284 -9.93 3.71 -10.05
CA VAL A 284 -10.74 2.94 -9.10
C VAL A 284 -11.99 2.42 -9.80
N PRO A 285 -12.57 1.28 -9.39
CA PRO A 285 -13.86 0.84 -9.91
C PRO A 285 -14.87 1.98 -9.78
N GLN A 286 -15.64 2.26 -10.82
CA GLN A 286 -16.70 3.27 -10.72
C GLN A 286 -17.80 2.70 -9.83
N PRO A 287 -18.13 3.32 -8.67
CA PRO A 287 -19.13 2.74 -7.79
C PRO A 287 -20.49 2.77 -8.45
N ALA A 288 -21.21 1.64 -8.41
CA ALA A 288 -22.63 1.62 -8.74
C ALA A 288 -23.50 2.16 -7.59
N GLY A 289 -22.91 2.53 -6.43
CA GLY A 289 -23.65 3.17 -5.33
C GLY A 289 -22.99 3.24 -3.94
N ASP A 290 -21.72 2.85 -3.73
CA ASP A 290 -21.08 2.86 -2.39
C ASP A 290 -19.76 3.68 -2.37
N PRO A 291 -19.50 4.55 -1.38
CA PRO A 291 -18.23 5.26 -1.24
C PRO A 291 -17.01 4.37 -0.92
N ASP A 292 -17.20 3.11 -0.53
CA ASP A 292 -16.13 2.16 -0.22
C ASP A 292 -15.59 1.43 -1.48
N LEU A 293 -14.40 1.83 -1.93
CA LEU A 293 -13.71 1.28 -3.12
C LEU A 293 -13.53 -0.25 -3.11
N ALA A 294 -13.50 -0.89 -1.93
CA ALA A 294 -13.31 -2.35 -1.87
C ALA A 294 -14.60 -3.14 -2.17
N TYR A 295 -15.77 -2.52 -2.03
CA TYR A 295 -17.06 -3.19 -2.22
C TYR A 295 -17.32 -3.52 -3.70
N ASP A 296 -16.90 -2.66 -4.62
CA ASP A 296 -17.14 -2.79 -6.07
C ASP A 296 -16.09 -3.61 -6.83
N SER A 297 -15.08 -4.14 -6.12
CA SER A 297 -14.03 -4.98 -6.71
C SER A 297 -14.58 -6.25 -7.40
N GLU A 298 -15.69 -6.81 -6.92
CA GLU A 298 -16.37 -7.96 -7.53
C GLU A 298 -17.07 -7.61 -8.86
N SER A 299 -17.60 -6.39 -9.00
CA SER A 299 -18.25 -5.93 -10.23
C SER A 299 -17.23 -5.75 -11.35
N ALA A 300 -16.11 -5.06 -11.05
CA ALA A 300 -15.00 -4.90 -12.00
C ALA A 300 -14.41 -6.25 -12.43
N ARG A 301 -14.31 -7.21 -11.49
CA ARG A 301 -13.83 -8.57 -11.78
C ARG A 301 -14.71 -9.30 -12.81
N ARG A 302 -16.04 -9.18 -12.72
CA ARG A 302 -16.98 -9.76 -13.70
C ARG A 302 -16.84 -9.10 -15.06
N ALA A 303 -16.74 -7.77 -15.11
CA ALA A 303 -16.55 -7.05 -16.36
C ALA A 303 -15.24 -7.45 -17.05
N ALA A 304 -14.18 -7.70 -16.28
CA ALA A 304 -12.89 -8.17 -16.77
C ALA A 304 -12.91 -9.59 -17.38
N GLU A 305 -13.98 -10.39 -17.23
CA GLU A 305 -14.09 -11.70 -17.90
C GLU A 305 -14.08 -11.57 -19.43
N LYS A 306 -14.67 -10.50 -19.98
CA LYS A 306 -14.66 -10.25 -21.43
C LYS A 306 -13.25 -9.96 -21.95
N ILE A 307 -12.48 -9.15 -21.21
CA ILE A 307 -11.08 -8.85 -21.51
C ILE A 307 -10.23 -10.14 -21.46
N ARG A 308 -10.43 -10.97 -20.43
CA ARG A 308 -9.74 -12.27 -20.30
C ARG A 308 -10.04 -13.22 -21.45
N ALA A 309 -11.31 -13.39 -21.79
CA ALA A 309 -11.74 -14.33 -22.82
C ALA A 309 -11.09 -14.01 -24.18
N ARG A 310 -10.96 -12.72 -24.51
CA ARG A 310 -10.38 -12.26 -25.77
C ARG A 310 -8.87 -12.44 -25.83
N ALA A 311 -8.15 -12.13 -24.75
CA ALA A 311 -6.71 -12.32 -24.72
C ALA A 311 -6.30 -13.80 -24.77
N GLY A 312 -7.16 -14.73 -24.35
CA GLY A 312 -6.95 -16.16 -24.51
C GLY A 312 -7.30 -16.72 -25.90
N GLN A 313 -7.93 -15.93 -26.79
CA GLN A 313 -8.37 -16.36 -28.13
C GLN A 313 -7.46 -15.84 -29.26
N LEU A 314 -6.50 -14.96 -28.96
CA LEU A 314 -5.55 -14.32 -29.88
C LEU A 314 -4.13 -14.82 -29.60
#